data_AF-A0A9X4B624-F1
#
_entry.id   AF-A0A9X4B624-F1
#
_cell.length_a   1.000
_cell.length_b   1.000
_cell.length_c   1.000
_cell.angle_alpha   90.00
_cell.angle_beta   90.00
_cell.angle_gamma   90.00
#
_symmetry.space_group_name_H-M   'P 1'
#
loop_
_entity.id
_entity.type
_entity.pdbx_description
1 polymer ?
#
loop_
_entity_poly.entity_id
_entity_poly.type
_entity_poly.pdbx_seq_one_letter_code
_entity_poly.pdbx_strand_id
1 'polypeptide(L)' 'MKVLSLFSGIGAFERAIENKNIEHEIVNYCEKDRYASYAYSKLFRLSEAKNLWDVNWVDGTHFKDIDLV' A
#
# COMPACT_ATOMS: atom_id res chain seq x y z
N MET A 1 -1.60 -5.45 11.90
CA MET A 1 -1.76 -6.20 10.63
C MET A 1 -0.84 -5.62 9.56
N LYS A 2 0.04 -6.43 8.96
CA LYS A 2 0.94 -6.01 7.88
C LYS A 2 0.25 -6.15 6.52
N VAL A 3 0.16 -5.05 5.78
CA VAL A 3 -0.56 -4.94 4.51
C VAL A 3 0.41 -4.68 3.36
N LEU A 4 0.29 -5.45 2.29
CA LEU A 4 0.93 -5.20 1.00
C LEU A 4 -0.15 -4.75 0.01
N SER A 5 -0.31 -3.45 -0.19
CA SER A 5 -1.41 -2.90 -1.00
C SER A 5 -1.11 -3.02 -2.50
N LEU A 6 -1.84 -3.85 -3.22
CA LEU A 6 -1.72 -3.95 -4.68
C LEU A 6 -2.86 -3.18 -5.37
N PHE A 7 -2.56 -2.50 -6.49
CA PHE A 7 -3.52 -1.65 -7.20
C PHE A 7 -4.17 -0.60 -6.27
N SER A 8 -3.30 0.10 -5.54
CA SER A 8 -3.66 0.81 -4.31
C SER A 8 -4.57 2.02 -4.56
N GLY A 9 -4.54 2.60 -5.77
CA GLY A 9 -5.22 3.85 -6.08
C GLY A 9 -4.84 4.92 -5.07
N ILE A 10 -5.86 5.53 -4.44
CA ILE A 10 -5.70 6.49 -3.34
C ILE A 10 -5.90 5.87 -1.94
N GLY A 11 -6.00 4.54 -1.85
CA GLY A 11 -6.05 3.77 -0.61
C GLY A 11 -7.43 3.65 0.03
N ALA A 12 -8.41 3.20 -0.74
CA ALA A 12 -9.76 2.96 -0.23
C ALA A 12 -9.78 1.84 0.83
N PHE A 13 -8.96 0.80 0.67
CA PHE A 13 -8.90 -0.34 1.58
C PHE A 13 -8.28 0.04 2.92
N GLU A 14 -7.15 0.77 2.91
CA GLU A 14 -6.50 1.25 4.12
C GLU A 14 -7.39 2.22 4.88
N ARG A 15 -8.08 3.12 4.16
CA ARG A 15 -9.11 3.98 4.77
C ARG A 15 -10.21 3.17 5.43
N ALA A 16 -10.63 2.05 4.84
CA ALA A 16 -11.62 1.17 5.45
C ALA A 16 -11.10 0.47 6.71
N ILE A 17 -9.83 0.05 6.73
CA ILE A 17 -9.15 -0.53 7.89
C ILE A 17 -9.06 0.50 9.02
N GLU A 18 -8.64 1.74 8.73
CA GLU A 18 -8.62 2.86 9.67
C GLU A 18 -10.01 3.15 10.25
N ASN A 19 -11.04 3.20 9.40
CA ASN A 19 -12.43 3.43 9.83
C ASN A 19 -12.96 2.32 10.76
N LYS A 20 -12.37 1.12 10.73
CA LYS A 20 -12.67 0.02 11.63
C LYS A 20 -11.81 0.01 12.89
N ASN A 21 -10.93 1.00 13.07
CA ASN A 21 -9.95 1.07 14.16
C ASN A 21 -9.07 -0.18 14.27
N ILE A 22 -8.73 -0.78 13.13
CA ILE A 22 -7.83 -1.94 13.08
C ILE A 22 -6.40 -1.42 12.92
N GLU A 23 -5.53 -1.82 13.84
CA GLU A 23 -4.11 -1.49 13.78
C GLU A 23 -3.46 -2.18 12.58
N HIS A 24 -2.83 -1.38 11.71
CA HIS A 24 -2.18 -1.88 10.51
C HIS A 24 -0.91 -1.10 10.16
N GLU A 25 -0.03 -1.77 9.43
CA GLU A 25 1.18 -1.22 8.85
C GLU A 25 1.13 -1.46 7.34
N ILE A 26 1.21 -0.39 6.55
CA ILE A 26 1.40 -0.51 5.10
C ILE A 26 2.87 -0.76 4.85
N VAL A 27 3.22 -2.01 4.52
CA VAL A 27 4.60 -2.45 4.29
C VAL A 27 5.11 -1.79 3.01
N ASN A 28 4.40 -2.05 1.91
CA ASN A 28 4.61 -1.45 0.59
C ASN A 28 3.26 -1.31 -0.13
N TYR A 29 3.26 -0.55 -1.22
CA TYR A 29 2.09 -0.38 -2.07
C TYR A 29 2.48 -0.37 -3.55
N CYS A 30 1.55 -0.71 -4.45
CA CYS A 30 1.75 -0.59 -5.90
C CYS A 30 0.71 0.36 -6.50
N GLU A 31 1.17 1.43 -7.13
CA GLU A 31 0.33 2.30 -7.95
C GLU A 31 1.14 2.90 -9.11
N LYS A 32 0.66 2.73 -10.34
CA LYS A 32 1.33 3.22 -11.56
C LYS A 32 0.98 4.67 -11.86
N ASP A 33 -0.23 5.09 -11.50
CA ASP A 33 -0.64 6.47 -11.68
C ASP A 33 0.09 7.35 -10.65
N ARG A 34 0.96 8.23 -11.14
CA ARG A 34 1.78 9.11 -10.29
C ARG A 34 0.96 10.02 -9.38
N TYR A 35 -0.24 10.43 -9.80
CA TYR A 35 -1.09 11.32 -9.02
C TYR A 35 -1.81 10.53 -7.91
N ALA A 36 -2.28 9.33 -8.21
CA ALA A 36 -2.82 8.42 -7.22
C ALA A 36 -1.75 8.00 -6.20
N SER A 37 -0.55 7.64 -6.63
CA SER A 37 0.60 7.35 -5.74
C SER A 37 0.94 8.53 -4.82
N TYR A 38 1.02 9.75 -5.37
CA TYR A 38 1.27 10.96 -4.58
C TYR A 38 0.16 11.18 -3.55
N ALA A 39 -1.11 11.05 -3.94
CA ALA A 39 -2.23 11.19 -3.03
C ALA A 39 -2.19 10.12 -1.92
N TYR A 40 -1.93 8.87 -2.27
CA TYR A 40 -1.79 7.75 -1.33
C TYR A 40 -0.69 8.04 -0.30
N SER A 41 0.51 8.45 -0.74
CA SER A 41 1.63 8.74 0.16
C SER A 41 1.31 9.86 1.15
N LYS A 42 0.58 10.90 0.71
CA LYS A 42 0.13 12.00 1.58
C LYS A 42 -0.97 11.60 2.54
N LEU A 43 -1.98 10.85 2.07
CA LEU A 43 -3.11 10.42 2.89
C LEU A 43 -2.68 9.52 4.06
N PHE A 44 -1.72 8.62 3.82
CA PHE A 44 -1.22 7.68 4.82
C PHE A 44 0.13 8.06 5.43
N ARG A 45 0.64 9.27 5.13
CA ARG A 45 1.91 9.81 5.65
C ARG A 45 3.10 8.87 5.44
N LEU A 46 3.21 8.30 4.25
CA LEU A 46 4.28 7.38 3.85
C LEU A 46 5.25 8.05 2.88
N SER A 47 6.46 7.49 2.79
CA SER A 47 7.39 7.84 1.71
C SER A 47 6.93 7.20 0.39
N GLU A 48 7.00 7.93 -0.72
CA GLU A 48 6.79 7.35 -2.07
C GLU A 48 7.83 6.29 -2.43
N ALA A 49 8.96 6.22 -1.72
CA ALA A 49 9.91 5.11 -1.86
C ALA A 49 9.30 3.75 -1.47
N LYS A 50 8.15 3.73 -0.80
CA LYS A 50 7.39 2.50 -0.55
C LYS A 50 6.56 2.03 -1.76
N ASN A 51 6.39 2.87 -2.79
CA ASN A 51 5.71 2.47 -4.02
C ASN A 51 6.60 1.52 -4.83
N LEU A 52 6.12 0.30 -5.07
CA LEU A 52 6.75 -0.68 -5.95
C LEU A 52 6.39 -0.46 -7.44
N TRP A 53 5.54 0.54 -7.70
CA TRP A 53 5.08 0.97 -9.03
C TRP A 53 4.26 -0.09 -9.76
N ASP A 54 4.88 -0.83 -10.66
CA ASP A 54 4.20 -1.82 -11.49
C ASP A 54 4.23 -3.18 -10.79
N VAL A 55 3.06 -3.68 -10.41
CA VAL A 55 2.88 -5.01 -9.82
C VAL A 55 3.45 -6.14 -10.70
N ASN A 56 3.56 -5.95 -12.02
CA ASN A 56 4.16 -6.94 -12.92
C ASN A 56 5.66 -7.20 -12.63
N TRP A 57 6.33 -6.28 -11.94
CA TRP A 57 7.76 -6.38 -11.61
C TRP A 57 8.01 -6.74 -10.14
N VAL A 58 6.95 -6.98 -9.38
CA VAL A 58 7.06 -7.32 -7.96
C VAL A 58 7.21 -8.82 -7.80
N ASP A 59 8.35 -9.24 -7.25
CA ASP A 59 8.52 -10.60 -6.76
C ASP A 59 7.96 -10.71 -5.33
N GLY A 60 6.77 -11.31 -5.23
CA GLY A 60 6.07 -11.52 -3.97
C GLY A 60 6.85 -12.38 -2.96
N THR A 61 7.80 -13.20 -3.40
CA THR A 61 8.57 -14.09 -2.52
C THR A 61 9.54 -13.35 -1.59
N HIS A 62 9.85 -12.08 -1.90
CA HIS A 62 10.67 -11.21 -1.05
C HIS A 62 9.90 -10.65 0.15
N PHE A 63 8.57 -10.71 0.14
CA PHE A 63 7.73 -10.21 1.23
C PHE A 63 7.36 -11.37 2.16
N LYS A 64 7.82 -11.28 3.42
CA LYS A 64 7.52 -12.25 4.47
C LYS A 64 6.67 -11.59 5.54
N ASP A 65 5.89 -12.40 6.26
CA ASP A 65 5.03 -11.96 7.36
C ASP A 65 4.02 -10.89 6.95
N ILE A 66 3.38 -11.06 5.78
CA ILE A 66 2.27 -10.22 5.33
C ILE A 66 0.95 -10.89 5.73
N ASP A 67 0.07 -10.13 6.39
CA ASP A 67 -1.23 -10.62 6.85
C ASP A 67 -2.33 -10.42 5.81
N LEU A 68 -2.21 -9.37 4.99
CA LEU A 68 -3.18 -8.98 3.96
C LEU A 68 -2.46 -8.48 2.70
N VAL A 69 -2.88 -8.98 1.55
CA VAL A 69 -2.44 -8.56 0.20
C VAL A 69 -3.66 -8.06 -0.57
#